data_AF-A0A1G9RS11-F1
#
_entry.id   AF-A0A1G9RS11-F1
#
_cell.length_a   1.000
_cell.length_b   1.000
_cell.length_c   1.000
_cell.angle_alpha   90.00
_cell.angle_beta   90.00
_cell.angle_gamma   90.00
#
_symmetry.space_group_name_H-M   'P 1'
#
loop_
_entity.id
_entity.type
_entity.pdbx_description
1 polymer ?
#
loop_
_entity_poly.entity_id
_entity_poly.type
_entity_poly.pdbx_seq_one_letter_code
_entity_poly.pdbx_strand_id
1 'polypeptide(L)'
;MIAPIFFLVKPMTQEPSTLYAKLLGETASITWTELQPFFAKGALLWVELPLDLIEVAEAVAENDAARVSAWLAEGRVGKVSETKALELVETDPLLWAVVVAPWVLIQNRAQD
;
A
#
# COMPACT_ATOMS: atom_id res chain seq x y z
N MET A 1 40.42 18.06 26.88
CA MET A 1 40.37 18.51 25.47
C MET A 1 40.86 17.34 24.62
N ILE A 2 40.23 17.09 23.47
CA ILE A 2 40.55 16.16 22.36
C ILE A 2 40.39 14.63 22.53
N ALA A 3 39.30 14.10 21.95
CA ALA A 3 39.28 12.79 21.27
C ALA A 3 39.83 12.95 19.84
N PRO A 4 40.23 11.87 19.12
CA PRO A 4 39.30 11.38 18.08
C PRO A 4 39.29 9.86 17.75
N ILE A 5 38.10 9.41 17.34
CA ILE A 5 37.76 8.64 16.11
C ILE A 5 38.28 7.20 15.97
N PHE A 6 37.40 6.25 16.31
CA PHE A 6 37.24 5.01 15.54
C PHE A 6 35.84 5.02 14.91
N PHE A 7 35.82 5.03 13.58
CA PHE A 7 34.63 4.92 12.76
C PHE A 7 34.11 3.48 12.87
N LEU A 8 33.02 3.25 13.60
CA LEU A 8 32.27 1.99 13.53
C LEU A 8 31.01 2.24 12.72
N VAL A 9 30.95 1.60 11.55
CA VAL A 9 29.79 1.57 10.66
C VAL A 9 28.57 1.11 11.47
N LYS A 10 27.53 1.93 11.53
CA LYS A 10 26.25 1.57 12.16
C LYS A 10 25.48 0.72 11.14
N PRO A 11 25.03 -0.51 11.48
CA PRO A 11 24.14 -1.24 10.59
C PRO A 11 22.84 -0.42 10.44
N MET A 12 22.51 -0.09 9.20
CA MET A 12 21.21 0.47 8.83
C MET A 12 20.15 -0.62 9.00
N THR A 13 19.71 -0.83 10.25
CA THR A 13 18.41 -1.41 10.52
C THR A 13 17.41 -0.36 10.03
N GLN A 14 16.84 -0.55 8.84
CA GLN A 14 15.73 0.26 8.36
C GLN A 14 14.58 0.08 9.35
N GLU A 15 14.47 1.00 10.31
CA GLU A 15 13.25 1.17 11.08
C GLU A 15 12.14 1.41 10.05
N PRO A 16 11.04 0.63 10.04
CA PRO A 16 9.89 0.87 9.16
C PRO A 16 9.46 2.30 9.42
N SER A 17 9.83 3.13 8.46
CA SER A 17 10.04 4.55 8.71
C SER A 17 8.72 5.19 9.06
N THR A 18 8.76 6.30 9.77
CA THR A 18 7.67 7.26 10.01
C THR A 18 6.75 7.53 8.81
N LEU A 19 7.16 7.16 7.59
CA LEU A 19 6.34 6.99 6.39
C LEU A 19 5.13 6.06 6.60
N TYR A 20 5.31 4.90 7.23
CA TYR A 20 4.22 4.00 7.62
C TYR A 20 3.21 4.75 8.50
N ALA A 21 3.67 5.36 9.61
CA ALA A 21 2.79 6.09 10.53
C ALA A 21 2.11 7.32 9.90
N LYS A 22 2.70 7.95 8.88
CA LYS A 22 2.07 9.06 8.13
C LYS A 22 1.07 8.60 7.06
N LEU A 23 1.26 7.42 6.48
CA LEU A 23 0.28 6.78 5.59
C LEU A 23 -0.93 6.24 6.38
N LEU A 24 -0.75 5.99 7.67
CA LEU A 24 -1.78 5.51 8.59
C LEU A 24 -2.82 6.57 9.01
N GLY A 25 -2.65 7.83 8.62
CA GLY A 25 -3.52 8.93 9.06
C GLY A 25 -4.81 9.02 8.25
N GLU A 26 -4.74 9.51 7.02
CA GLU A 26 -5.93 9.93 6.28
C GLU A 26 -5.59 9.91 4.77
N THR A 27 -6.15 8.97 4.00
CA THR A 27 -6.26 9.02 2.52
C THR A 27 -5.09 9.70 1.78
N ALA A 28 -3.86 9.32 2.10
CA ALA A 28 -2.70 10.01 1.55
C ALA A 28 -2.50 9.56 0.11
N SER A 29 -2.46 10.52 -0.82
CA SER A 29 -2.09 10.21 -2.20
C SER A 29 -0.65 9.71 -2.23
N ILE A 30 -0.44 8.53 -2.81
CA ILE A 30 0.85 7.86 -2.89
C ILE A 30 1.17 7.55 -4.36
N THR A 31 2.44 7.56 -4.71
CA THR A 31 2.91 7.18 -6.05
C THR A 31 3.11 5.66 -6.13
N TRP A 32 3.07 5.11 -7.34
CA TRP A 32 3.33 3.69 -7.54
C TRP A 32 4.73 3.28 -7.07
N THR A 33 5.74 4.15 -7.22
CA THR A 33 7.12 3.91 -6.77
C THR A 33 7.21 3.52 -5.30
N GLU A 34 6.47 4.20 -4.41
CA GLU A 34 6.46 3.90 -2.98
C GLU A 34 5.72 2.58 -2.65
N LEU A 35 4.86 2.12 -3.56
CA LEU A 35 4.09 0.88 -3.43
C LEU A 35 4.85 -0.37 -3.91
N GLN A 36 5.88 -0.21 -4.76
CA GLN A 36 6.71 -1.31 -5.26
C GLN A 36 7.24 -2.29 -4.18
N PRO A 37 7.74 -1.86 -2.99
CA PRO A 37 8.16 -2.81 -1.96
C PRO A 37 7.01 -3.65 -1.38
N PHE A 38 5.78 -3.14 -1.39
CA PHE A 38 4.58 -3.89 -0.98
C PHE A 38 4.11 -4.85 -2.07
N PHE A 39 4.22 -4.41 -3.34
CA PHE A 39 3.99 -5.26 -4.51
C PHE A 39 4.92 -6.48 -4.49
N ALA A 40 6.22 -6.27 -4.27
CA ALA A 40 7.22 -7.33 -4.22
C ALA A 40 6.96 -8.36 -3.09
N LYS A 41 6.29 -7.94 -2.01
CA LYS A 41 5.86 -8.81 -0.91
C LYS A 41 4.53 -9.52 -1.19
N GLY A 42 3.87 -9.24 -2.31
CA GLY A 42 2.54 -9.74 -2.63
C GLY A 42 1.46 -9.23 -1.68
N ALA A 43 1.68 -8.08 -1.04
CA ALA A 43 0.82 -7.51 -0.01
C ALA A 43 -0.10 -6.38 -0.52
N LEU A 44 -0.12 -6.12 -1.84
CA LEU A 44 -1.00 -5.12 -2.43
C LEU A 44 -2.31 -5.72 -2.93
N LEU A 45 -3.41 -5.07 -2.55
CA LEU A 45 -4.75 -5.34 -3.06
C LEU A 45 -5.24 -4.12 -3.84
N TRP A 46 -5.62 -4.34 -5.08
CA TRP A 46 -6.31 -3.38 -5.91
C TRP A 46 -7.80 -3.40 -5.62
N VAL A 47 -8.40 -2.23 -5.48
CA VAL A 47 -9.84 -2.01 -5.29
C VAL A 47 -10.38 -1.27 -6.51
N GLU A 48 -11.22 -1.94 -7.30
CA GLU A 48 -11.88 -1.37 -8.48
C GLU A 48 -12.97 -0.37 -8.08
N LEU A 49 -13.10 0.72 -8.83
CA LEU A 49 -14.26 1.61 -8.73
C LEU A 49 -15.52 0.87 -9.21
N PRO A 50 -16.71 1.18 -8.67
CA PRO A 50 -17.04 2.24 -7.72
C PRO A 50 -16.95 1.80 -6.25
N LEU A 51 -16.25 0.70 -5.92
CA LEU A 51 -16.17 0.20 -4.56
C LEU A 51 -15.37 1.17 -3.68
N ASP A 52 -15.85 1.47 -2.48
CA ASP A 52 -15.21 2.43 -1.60
C ASP A 52 -13.98 1.83 -0.92
N LEU A 53 -12.83 2.52 -1.02
CA LEU A 53 -11.57 2.05 -0.46
C LEU A 53 -11.64 1.88 1.08
N ILE A 54 -12.38 2.75 1.76
CA ILE A 54 -12.55 2.71 3.22
C ILE A 54 -13.46 1.54 3.61
N GLU A 55 -14.53 1.30 2.86
CA GLU A 55 -15.43 0.15 3.09
C GLU A 55 -14.66 -1.18 3.02
N VAL A 56 -13.79 -1.34 2.01
CA VAL A 56 -12.98 -2.55 1.89
C VAL A 56 -11.94 -2.62 3.00
N ALA A 57 -11.29 -1.50 3.33
CA ALA A 57 -10.31 -1.46 4.41
C ALA A 57 -10.92 -1.84 5.77
N GLU A 58 -12.12 -1.35 6.07
CA GLU A 58 -12.88 -1.70 7.27
C GLU A 58 -13.18 -3.20 7.29
N ALA A 59 -13.75 -3.76 6.22
CA ALA A 59 -14.06 -5.18 6.15
C ALA A 59 -12.80 -6.07 6.30
N VAL A 60 -11.65 -5.66 5.75
CA VAL A 60 -10.38 -6.36 5.94
C VAL A 60 -9.88 -6.24 7.38
N ALA A 61 -10.02 -5.07 8.01
CA ALA A 61 -9.62 -4.84 9.40
C ALA A 61 -10.50 -5.62 10.41
N GLU A 62 -11.78 -5.75 10.12
CA GLU A 62 -12.74 -6.54 10.90
C GLU A 62 -12.62 -8.06 10.63
N ASN A 63 -11.76 -8.47 9.68
CA ASN A 63 -11.66 -9.85 9.22
C ASN A 63 -13.02 -10.41 8.72
N ASP A 64 -13.81 -9.57 8.04
CA ASP A 64 -15.09 -9.95 7.45
C ASP A 64 -14.87 -10.73 6.14
N ALA A 65 -14.48 -12.00 6.30
CA ALA A 65 -14.12 -12.87 5.18
C ALA A 65 -15.28 -13.08 4.19
N ALA A 66 -16.53 -12.95 4.63
CA ALA A 66 -17.69 -13.09 3.76
C ALA A 66 -17.76 -11.93 2.75
N ARG A 67 -17.67 -10.68 3.22
CA ARG A 67 -17.65 -9.49 2.36
C ARG A 67 -16.44 -9.48 1.44
N VAL A 68 -15.25 -9.72 2.00
CA VAL A 68 -14.00 -9.72 1.22
C VAL A 68 -14.00 -10.82 0.15
N SER A 69 -14.48 -12.03 0.47
CA SER A 69 -14.57 -13.11 -0.51
C SER A 69 -15.57 -12.83 -1.62
N ALA A 70 -16.66 -12.11 -1.35
CA ALA A 70 -17.61 -11.71 -2.38
C ALA A 70 -16.94 -10.78 -3.40
N TRP A 71 -16.24 -9.74 -2.93
CA TRP A 71 -15.54 -8.83 -3.82
C TRP A 71 -14.38 -9.46 -4.59
N LEU A 72 -13.68 -10.43 -3.99
CA LEU A 72 -12.68 -11.24 -4.69
C LEU A 72 -13.31 -12.09 -5.80
N ALA A 73 -14.47 -12.70 -5.53
CA ALA A 73 -15.20 -13.51 -6.52
C ALA A 73 -15.79 -12.65 -7.65
N GLU A 74 -16.23 -11.43 -7.34
CA GLU A 74 -16.71 -10.46 -8.32
C GLU A 74 -15.56 -9.78 -9.10
N GLY A 75 -14.31 -9.98 -8.69
CA GLY A 75 -13.14 -9.32 -9.29
C GLY A 75 -13.04 -7.81 -8.97
N ARG A 76 -13.79 -7.33 -7.97
CA ARG A 76 -13.74 -5.91 -7.52
C ARG A 76 -12.57 -5.64 -6.61
N VAL A 77 -12.14 -6.64 -5.85
CA VAL A 77 -10.92 -6.59 -5.03
C VAL A 77 -10.03 -7.72 -5.51
N GLY A 78 -8.75 -7.47 -5.67
CA GLY A 78 -7.82 -8.49 -6.14
C GLY A 78 -6.38 -8.10 -5.90
N LYS A 79 -5.45 -9.05 -6.02
CA LYS A 79 -4.03 -8.69 -6.00
C LYS A 79 -3.70 -7.87 -7.26
N VAL A 80 -2.80 -6.91 -7.12
CA VAL A 80 -2.25 -6.22 -8.28
C VAL A 80 -1.52 -7.24 -9.15
N SER A 81 -1.92 -7.37 -10.42
CA SER A 81 -1.24 -8.23 -11.39
C SER A 81 0.02 -7.56 -11.94
N GLU A 82 0.96 -8.36 -12.47
CA GLU A 82 2.18 -7.85 -13.13
C GLU A 82 1.85 -6.88 -14.28
N THR A 83 0.82 -7.18 -15.07
CA THR A 83 0.35 -6.28 -16.14
C THR A 83 -0.09 -4.92 -15.59
N LYS A 84 -0.92 -4.91 -14.54
CA LYS A 84 -1.38 -3.66 -13.92
C LYS A 84 -0.24 -2.91 -13.23
N ALA A 85 0.71 -3.63 -12.63
CA ALA A 85 1.92 -3.04 -12.09
C ALA A 85 2.73 -2.29 -13.17
N LEU A 86 2.88 -2.88 -14.36
CA LEU A 86 3.55 -2.21 -15.50
C LEU A 86 2.77 -0.97 -15.95
N GLU A 87 1.45 -1.07 -16.09
CA GLU A 87 0.60 0.07 -16.44
C GLU A 87 0.75 1.23 -15.42
N LEU A 88 0.81 0.92 -14.13
CA LEU A 88 1.00 1.91 -13.07
C LEU A 88 2.41 2.54 -13.09
N VAL A 89 3.44 1.81 -13.54
CA VAL A 89 4.77 2.39 -13.79
C VAL A 89 4.72 3.37 -14.97
N GLU A 90 4.04 3.00 -16.05
CA GLU A 90 4.00 3.81 -17.28
C GLU A 90 3.13 5.06 -17.12
N THR A 91 2.01 4.93 -16.42
CA THR A 91 1.04 6.02 -16.24
C THR A 91 1.29 6.90 -15.02
N ASP A 92 2.06 6.40 -14.03
CA ASP A 92 2.33 7.01 -12.71
C ASP A 92 1.12 7.79 -12.15
N PRO A 93 -0.06 7.14 -12.01
CA PRO A 93 -1.25 7.83 -11.57
C PRO A 93 -1.16 8.12 -10.07
N LEU A 94 -1.92 9.13 -9.63
CA LEU A 94 -2.14 9.34 -8.20
C LEU A 94 -3.04 8.22 -7.67
N LEU A 95 -2.52 7.48 -6.70
CA LEU A 95 -3.24 6.39 -6.06
C LEU A 95 -3.63 6.78 -4.64
N TRP A 96 -4.79 6.31 -4.22
CA TRP A 96 -5.12 6.24 -2.79
C TRP A 96 -4.66 4.91 -2.25
N ALA A 97 -4.08 4.93 -1.05
CA ALA A 97 -3.67 3.73 -0.34
C ALA A 97 -4.15 3.76 1.10
N VAL A 98 -4.60 2.60 1.59
CA VAL A 98 -4.95 2.37 2.99
C VAL A 98 -4.23 1.12 3.46
N VAL A 99 -3.51 1.24 4.57
CA VAL A 99 -2.72 0.15 5.14
C VAL A 99 -3.56 -0.57 6.19
N VAL A 100 -3.87 -1.85 5.94
CA VAL A 100 -4.57 -2.73 6.88
C VAL A 100 -3.73 -3.98 7.06
N ALA A 101 -2.84 -3.97 8.05
CA ALA A 101 -1.85 -5.01 8.22
C ALA A 101 -2.48 -6.42 8.21
N PRO A 102 -1.95 -7.37 7.41
CA PRO A 102 -0.69 -7.31 6.66
C PRO A 102 -0.79 -6.71 5.24
N TRP A 103 -1.97 -6.27 4.80
CA TRP A 103 -2.26 -5.83 3.44
C TRP A 103 -2.19 -4.31 3.27
N VAL A 104 -2.00 -3.88 2.03
CA VAL A 104 -2.14 -2.48 1.61
C VAL A 104 -3.14 -2.43 0.47
N LEU A 105 -4.27 -1.79 0.70
CA LEU A 105 -5.31 -1.59 -0.29
C LEU A 105 -5.00 -0.33 -1.08
N ILE A 106 -5.12 -0.41 -2.40
CA ILE A 106 -4.87 0.69 -3.31
C ILE A 106 -6.01 0.85 -4.30
N GLN A 107 -6.29 2.08 -4.67
CA GLN A 107 -7.31 2.43 -5.65
C GLN A 107 -6.83 3.61 -6.50
N ASN A 108 -7.25 3.65 -7.76
CA ASN A 108 -7.04 4.83 -8.59
C ASN A 108 -7.79 6.02 -7.98
N ARG A 109 -7.13 7.16 -7.78
CA ARG A 109 -7.84 8.38 -7.41
C ARG A 109 -8.70 8.75 -8.63
N ALA A 110 -10.00 8.46 -8.55
CA ALA A 110 -10.95 8.81 -9.60
C ALA A 110 -10.68 10.26 -10.02
N GLN A 111 -10.26 10.45 -11.27
CA GLN A 111 -10.23 11.77 -11.86
C GLN A 111 -11.71 12.14 -12.03
N ASP A 112 -12.20 13.01 -11.15
CA ASP A 112 -13.41 13.79 -11.40
C ASP A 112 -13.25 14.57 -12.72
#